data_AF-A0A536L4H9-F1
#
_entry.id   AF-A0A536L4H9-F1
#
_cell.length_a   1.000
_cell.length_b   1.000
_cell.length_c   1.000
_cell.angle_alpha   90.00
_cell.angle_beta   90.00
_cell.angle_gamma   90.00
#
_symmetry.space_group_name_H-M   'P 1'
#
loop_
_entity.id
_entity.type
_entity.pdbx_description
1 polymer ?
#
loop_
_entity_poly.entity_id
_entity_poly.type
_entity_poly.pdbx_seq_one_letter_code
_entity_poly.pdbx_strand_id
1 'polypeptide(L)'
;MLLLGGLGVALMPGRDLRGLAMAAAGAGLAGVYVSLSAAFAAIVALVCYLGCAVLVAGPGYRSVESVVSPMWRQVGAAGAAALLAVLAYVAFRGDFVTARYSAGPLDLGAVANLLLAHDTLATEAIAALALAAAAGAAAAWRMRDRAR
;
A
#
# COMPACT_ATOMS: atom_id res chain seq x y z
N MET A 1 -12.67 1.18 -9.21
CA MET A 1 -11.49 2.08 -9.15
C MET A 1 -10.25 1.41 -8.59
N LEU A 2 -10.35 0.64 -7.50
CA LEU A 2 -9.19 -0.05 -6.89
C LEU A 2 -8.38 -0.91 -7.88
N LEU A 3 -9.03 -1.85 -8.57
CA LEU A 3 -8.36 -2.75 -9.52
C LEU A 3 -7.76 -2.01 -10.73
N LEU A 4 -8.52 -1.05 -11.29
CA LEU A 4 -8.06 -0.23 -12.40
C LEU A 4 -6.85 0.64 -12.01
N GLY A 5 -6.88 1.22 -10.80
CA GLY A 5 -5.75 1.98 -10.24
C GLY A 5 -4.54 1.08 -10.03
N GLY A 6 -4.71 -0.09 -9.40
CA GLY A 6 -3.62 -1.05 -9.18
C GLY A 6 -2.98 -1.53 -10.49
N LEU A 7 -3.80 -1.83 -11.51
CA LEU A 7 -3.31 -2.19 -12.84
C LEU A 7 -2.60 -1.01 -13.52
N GLY A 8 -3.14 0.20 -13.38
CA GLY A 8 -2.56 1.42 -13.93
C GLY A 8 -1.18 1.73 -13.34
N VAL A 9 -0.99 1.55 -12.03
CA VAL A 9 0.31 1.69 -11.36
C VAL A 9 1.34 0.71 -11.93
N ALA A 10 0.93 -0.53 -12.19
CA ALA A 10 1.82 -1.57 -12.68
C ALA A 10 2.19 -1.41 -14.16
N LEU A 11 1.24 -0.98 -15.00
CA LEU A 11 1.38 -1.05 -16.46
C LEU A 11 1.70 0.28 -17.14
N MET A 12 1.31 1.42 -16.56
CA MET A 12 1.50 2.71 -17.25
C MET A 12 2.98 3.09 -17.32
N PRO A 13 3.48 3.63 -18.44
CA PRO A 13 4.90 4.01 -18.58
C PRO A 13 5.24 5.36 -17.95
N GLY A 14 4.27 6.29 -17.85
CA GLY A 14 4.47 7.64 -17.35
C GLY A 14 4.39 7.73 -15.82
N ARG A 15 5.32 8.46 -15.20
CA ARG A 15 5.35 8.68 -13.73
C ARG A 15 4.09 9.41 -13.23
N ASP A 16 3.60 10.40 -13.99
CA ASP A 16 2.44 11.20 -13.61
C ASP A 16 1.16 10.35 -13.65
N LEU A 17 1.06 9.50 -14.67
CA LEU A 17 -0.04 8.54 -14.84
C LEU A 17 0.00 7.44 -13.77
N ARG A 18 1.19 6.95 -13.40
CA ARG A 18 1.36 6.01 -12.28
C ARG A 18 0.97 6.63 -10.94
N GLY A 19 1.33 7.90 -10.71
CA GLY A 19 0.92 8.64 -9.51
C GLY A 19 -0.61 8.78 -9.44
N LEU A 20 -1.25 9.18 -10.53
CA LEU A 20 -2.72 9.25 -10.62
C LEU A 20 -3.38 7.88 -10.42
N ALA A 21 -2.84 6.83 -11.03
CA ALA A 21 -3.33 5.47 -10.85
C ALA A 21 -3.20 5.00 -9.39
N MET A 22 -2.13 5.39 -8.69
CA MET A 22 -1.93 5.10 -7.27
C MET A 22 -2.94 5.83 -6.39
N ALA A 23 -3.21 7.11 -6.70
CA ALA A 23 -4.27 7.87 -6.03
C ALA A 23 -5.65 7.23 -6.26
N ALA A 24 -5.94 6.78 -7.49
CA ALA A 24 -7.18 6.09 -7.82
C ALA A 24 -7.33 4.74 -7.09
N ALA A 25 -6.23 4.00 -6.93
CA ALA A 25 -6.18 2.77 -6.14
C ALA A 25 -6.50 3.06 -4.67
N GLY A 26 -5.84 4.07 -4.08
CA GLY A 26 -6.05 4.51 -2.70
C GLY A 26 -7.48 5.00 -2.44
N ALA A 27 -8.05 5.79 -3.35
CA ALA A 27 -9.44 6.23 -3.27
C ALA A 27 -10.42 5.04 -3.34
N GLY A 28 -10.14 4.07 -4.21
CA GLY A 28 -10.91 2.82 -4.27
C GLY A 28 -10.85 2.02 -2.97
N LEU A 29 -9.67 1.94 -2.35
CA LEU A 29 -9.45 1.21 -1.10
C LEU A 29 -10.14 1.89 0.07
N ALA A 30 -10.04 3.22 0.16
CA ALA A 30 -10.73 4.01 1.16
C ALA A 30 -12.26 3.83 1.06
N GLY A 31 -12.81 3.79 -0.15
CA GLY A 31 -14.23 3.51 -0.36
C GLY A 31 -14.67 2.12 0.14
N VAL A 32 -13.83 1.10 -0.06
CA VAL A 32 -14.07 -0.25 0.49
C VAL A 32 -14.04 -0.22 2.02
N TYR A 33 -13.07 0.45 2.63
CA TYR A 33 -13.00 0.57 4.08
C TYR A 33 -14.17 1.34 4.70
N VAL A 34 -14.63 2.41 4.05
CA VAL A 34 -15.86 3.11 4.48
C VAL A 34 -17.07 2.18 4.41
N SER A 35 -17.18 1.37 3.36
CA SER A 35 -18.27 0.39 3.20
C SER A 35 -18.22 -0.72 4.27
N LEU A 36 -17.05 -0.97 4.84
CA LEU A 36 -16.81 -1.92 5.94
C LEU A 36 -16.90 -1.26 7.33
N SER A 37 -17.39 -0.01 7.42
CA SER A 37 -17.44 0.79 8.67
C SER A 37 -16.07 1.05 9.31
N ALA A 38 -14.98 0.95 8.55
CA ALA A 38 -13.61 1.18 9.00
C ALA A 38 -13.11 2.58 8.57
N ALA A 39 -13.81 3.64 8.93
CA ALA A 39 -13.53 4.97 8.38
C ALA A 39 -12.18 5.55 8.84
N PHE A 40 -11.69 5.20 10.04
CA PHE A 40 -10.33 5.55 10.45
C PHE A 40 -9.28 4.96 9.50
N ALA A 41 -9.35 3.65 9.22
CA ALA A 41 -8.45 2.98 8.29
C ALA A 41 -8.58 3.54 6.86
N ALA A 42 -9.80 3.93 6.45
CA ALA A 42 -10.02 4.62 5.19
C ALA A 42 -9.22 5.93 5.08
N ILE A 43 -9.24 6.76 6.13
CA ILE A 43 -8.50 8.04 6.17
C ILE A 43 -6.99 7.77 6.12
N VAL A 44 -6.49 6.87 6.98
CA VAL A 44 -5.06 6.53 7.01
C VAL A 44 -4.59 6.02 5.64
N ALA A 45 -5.33 5.09 5.05
CA ALA A 45 -5.00 4.56 3.74
C ALA A 45 -5.03 5.66 2.66
N LEU A 46 -6.02 6.55 2.67
CA LEU A 46 -6.10 7.65 1.71
C LEU A 46 -4.87 8.56 1.82
N VAL A 47 -4.49 8.97 3.03
CA VAL A 47 -3.33 9.83 3.27
C VAL A 47 -2.04 9.15 2.81
N CYS A 48 -1.84 7.87 3.17
CA CYS A 48 -0.66 7.12 2.75
C CYS A 48 -0.58 6.96 1.23
N TYR A 49 -1.68 6.56 0.57
CA TYR A 49 -1.69 6.37 -0.88
C TYR A 49 -1.55 7.69 -1.65
N LEU A 50 -2.11 8.80 -1.15
CA LEU A 50 -1.90 10.12 -1.73
C LEU A 50 -0.46 10.58 -1.55
N GLY A 51 0.14 10.36 -0.37
CA GLY A 51 1.56 10.63 -0.13
C GLY A 51 2.45 9.84 -1.10
N CYS A 52 2.20 8.55 -1.27
CA CYS A 52 2.89 7.71 -2.25
C CYS A 52 2.67 8.19 -3.69
N ALA A 53 1.45 8.58 -4.05
CA ALA A 53 1.12 9.09 -5.37
C ALA A 53 1.93 10.36 -5.70
N VAL A 54 2.05 11.29 -4.76
CA VAL A 54 2.86 12.51 -4.90
C VAL A 54 4.34 12.17 -5.05
N LEU A 55 4.85 11.23 -4.25
CA LEU A 55 6.25 10.78 -4.35
C LEU A 55 6.56 10.13 -5.71
N VAL A 56 5.64 9.34 -6.25
CA VAL A 56 5.79 8.67 -7.57
C VAL A 56 5.67 9.68 -8.72
N ALA A 57 4.77 10.66 -8.63
CA ALA A 57 4.65 11.73 -9.60
C ALA A 57 5.81 12.74 -9.53
N GLY A 58 6.57 12.75 -8.43
CA GLY A 58 7.64 13.69 -8.18
C GLY A 58 8.81 13.58 -9.19
N PRO A 59 9.50 14.70 -9.47
CA PRO A 59 10.58 14.75 -10.47
C PRO A 59 11.81 13.92 -10.10
N GLY A 60 11.96 13.51 -8.83
CA GLY A 60 13.04 12.67 -8.34
C GLY A 60 12.84 11.17 -8.56
N TYR A 61 11.66 10.73 -9.01
CA TYR A 61 11.39 9.33 -9.30
C TYR A 61 12.08 8.92 -10.61
N ARG A 62 13.17 8.15 -10.49
CA ARG A 62 13.88 7.56 -11.62
C ARG A 62 13.22 6.23 -11.92
N SER A 63 12.52 6.10 -13.05
CA SER A 63 12.08 4.79 -13.51
C SER A 63 13.34 3.95 -13.72
N VAL A 64 13.51 2.92 -12.89
CA VAL A 64 14.48 1.87 -13.19
C VAL A 64 13.87 1.13 -14.37
N GLU A 65 14.27 1.50 -15.58
CA GLU A 65 13.96 0.73 -16.79
C GLU A 65 14.38 -0.70 -16.47
N SER A 66 13.41 -1.61 -16.30
CA SER A 66 13.74 -2.96 -15.91
C SER A 66 14.45 -3.60 -17.09
N VAL A 67 15.78 -3.73 -17.03
CA VAL A 67 16.60 -4.49 -17.98
C VAL A 67 16.40 -5.99 -17.75
N VAL A 68 15.14 -6.38 -17.56
CA VAL A 68 14.73 -7.73 -17.19
C VAL A 68 14.29 -8.39 -18.49
N SER A 69 14.96 -9.50 -18.82
CA SER A 69 14.66 -10.29 -20.02
C SER A 69 13.17 -10.63 -20.11
N PRO A 70 12.59 -10.69 -21.32
CA PRO A 70 11.17 -11.01 -21.53
C PRO A 70 10.75 -12.33 -20.88
N MET A 71 11.67 -13.30 -20.76
CA MET A 71 11.43 -14.57 -20.08
C MET A 71 11.12 -14.39 -18.60
N TRP A 72 11.86 -13.53 -17.90
CA TRP A 72 11.64 -13.25 -16.48
C TRP A 72 10.33 -12.50 -16.23
N ARG A 73 9.91 -11.62 -17.16
CA ARG A 73 8.59 -10.97 -17.10
C ARG A 73 7.45 -11.98 -17.21
N GLN A 74 7.58 -12.98 -18.07
CA GLN A 74 6.58 -14.03 -18.21
C GLN A 74 6.51 -14.95 -16.99
N VAL A 75 7.66 -15.32 -16.42
CA VAL A 75 7.71 -16.09 -15.17
C VAL A 75 7.05 -15.31 -14.03
N GLY A 76 7.33 -14.02 -13.91
CA GLY A 76 6.67 -13.15 -12.93
C GLY A 76 5.16 -13.05 -13.13
N ALA A 77 4.70 -12.92 -14.38
CA ALA A 77 3.26 -12.88 -14.70
C ALA A 77 2.56 -14.21 -14.41
N ALA A 78 3.17 -15.33 -14.78
CA ALA A 78 2.65 -16.66 -14.49
C ALA A 78 2.59 -16.91 -12.97
N GLY A 79 3.64 -16.50 -12.24
CA GLY A 79 3.67 -16.57 -10.78
C GLY A 79 2.56 -15.74 -10.13
N ALA A 80 2.34 -14.50 -10.58
CA ALA A 80 1.26 -13.65 -10.09
C ALA A 80 -0.13 -14.23 -10.39
N ALA A 81 -0.33 -14.80 -11.59
CA ALA A 81 -1.58 -15.46 -11.96
C ALA A 81 -1.83 -16.72 -11.12
N ALA A 82 -0.81 -17.54 -10.88
CA ALA A 82 -0.89 -18.71 -10.01
C ALA A 82 -1.24 -18.31 -8.57
N LEU A 83 -0.58 -17.28 -8.02
CA LEU A 83 -0.89 -16.75 -6.69
C LEU A 83 -2.33 -16.24 -6.60
N LEU A 84 -2.80 -15.51 -7.61
CA LEU A 84 -4.19 -15.05 -7.68
C LEU A 84 -5.17 -16.22 -7.69
N ALA A 85 -4.90 -17.27 -8.46
CA ALA A 85 -5.75 -18.46 -8.52
C ALA A 85 -5.83 -19.18 -7.18
N VAL A 86 -4.70 -19.32 -6.47
CA VAL A 86 -4.64 -19.90 -5.13
C VAL A 86 -5.46 -19.06 -4.14
N LEU A 87 -5.25 -17.74 -4.12
CA LEU A 87 -6.00 -16.84 -3.25
C LEU A 87 -7.51 -16.86 -3.53
N ALA A 88 -7.90 -16.91 -4.81
CA ALA A 88 -9.30 -17.02 -5.21
C ALA A 88 -9.92 -18.35 -4.77
N TYR A 89 -9.18 -19.46 -4.89
CA TYR A 89 -9.63 -20.76 -4.43
C TYR A 89 -9.82 -20.81 -2.91
N VAL A 90 -8.85 -20.28 -2.14
CA VAL A 90 -8.96 -20.17 -0.68
C VAL A 90 -10.13 -19.26 -0.30
N ALA A 91 -10.34 -18.14 -0.99
CA ALA A 91 -11.47 -17.25 -0.73
C ALA A 91 -12.83 -17.89 -1.06
N PHE A 92 -12.91 -18.72 -2.10
CA PHE A 92 -14.15 -19.41 -2.46
C PHE A 92 -14.49 -20.57 -1.52
N ARG A 93 -13.45 -21.29 -1.04
CA ARG A 93 -13.62 -22.47 -0.18
C ARG A 93 -13.59 -22.14 1.30
N GLY A 94 -13.01 -21.01 1.68
CA GLY A 94 -12.86 -20.57 3.06
C GLY A 94 -14.20 -20.19 3.65
N ASP A 95 -14.51 -20.78 4.81
CA ASP A 95 -15.66 -20.37 5.60
C ASP A 95 -15.20 -19.28 6.57
N PHE A 96 -15.50 -18.02 6.22
CA PHE A 96 -15.07 -16.86 6.99
C PHE A 96 -16.11 -16.53 8.05
N VAL A 97 -15.68 -16.43 9.30
CA VAL A 97 -16.55 -15.98 10.40
C VAL A 97 -17.00 -14.54 10.12
N THR A 98 -18.27 -14.37 9.76
CA THR A 98 -18.86 -13.05 9.55
C THR A 98 -19.40 -12.53 10.88
N ALA A 99 -18.62 -11.72 11.59
CA ALA A 99 -19.12 -10.97 12.74
C ALA A 99 -19.76 -9.66 12.26
N ARG A 100 -21.03 -9.42 12.63
CA ARG A 100 -21.65 -8.10 12.43
C ARG A 100 -21.17 -7.16 13.52
N TYR A 101 -20.24 -6.28 13.18
CA TYR A 101 -19.77 -5.25 14.09
C TYR A 101 -20.65 -4.00 13.97
N SER A 102 -21.24 -3.58 15.09
CA SER A 102 -22.16 -2.43 15.20
C SER A 102 -21.54 -1.30 16.02
N ALA A 103 -20.27 -0.99 15.81
CA ALA A 103 -19.68 0.22 16.37
C ALA A 103 -19.85 1.40 15.41
N GLY A 104 -19.82 2.62 15.95
CA GLY A 104 -19.84 3.83 15.14
C GLY A 104 -18.65 3.90 14.16
N PRO A 105 -18.75 4.69 13.08
CA PRO A 105 -17.78 4.67 11.97
C PRO A 105 -16.35 5.10 12.35
N LEU A 106 -16.17 5.78 13.49
CA LEU A 106 -14.91 6.30 13.99
C LEU A 106 -14.81 6.11 15.51
N ASP A 107 -14.23 5.00 15.96
CA ASP A 107 -13.89 4.79 17.37
C ASP A 107 -12.38 4.78 17.58
N LEU A 108 -11.81 5.98 17.67
CA LEU A 108 -10.37 6.21 17.86
C LEU A 108 -9.88 5.67 19.20
N GLY A 109 -10.72 5.67 20.23
CA GLY A 109 -10.38 5.18 21.57
C GLY A 109 -10.18 3.67 21.60
N ALA A 110 -11.09 2.93 20.98
CA ALA A 110 -10.95 1.47 20.84
C ALA A 110 -9.73 1.10 20.00
N VAL A 111 -9.48 1.82 18.89
CA VAL A 111 -8.29 1.59 18.05
C VAL A 111 -7.00 1.89 18.81
N ALA A 112 -6.94 3.00 19.54
CA ALA A 112 -5.77 3.36 20.35
C ALA A 112 -5.53 2.35 21.45
N ASN A 113 -6.57 1.89 22.15
CA ASN A 113 -6.46 0.87 23.18
C ASN A 113 -5.98 -0.47 22.60
N LEU A 114 -6.48 -0.87 21.42
CA LEU A 114 -5.99 -2.07 20.74
C LEU A 114 -4.49 -1.95 20.43
N LEU A 115 -4.06 -0.85 19.81
CA LEU A 115 -2.67 -0.63 19.42
C LEU A 115 -1.71 -0.50 20.63
N LEU A 116 -2.14 0.19 21.69
CA LEU A 116 -1.27 0.58 22.81
C LEU A 116 -1.43 -0.27 24.07
N ALA A 117 -2.47 -1.09 24.17
CA ALA A 117 -2.64 -2.01 25.31
C ALA A 117 -2.54 -3.49 24.90
N HIS A 118 -2.94 -3.83 23.66
CA HIS A 118 -2.89 -5.21 23.18
C HIS A 118 -1.70 -5.46 22.24
N ASP A 119 -1.52 -4.60 21.23
CA ASP A 119 -0.53 -4.77 20.16
C ASP A 119 0.68 -3.83 20.32
N THR A 120 1.14 -3.65 21.56
CA THR A 120 2.22 -2.71 21.90
C THR A 120 3.52 -3.02 21.16
N LEU A 121 3.95 -4.28 21.17
CA LEU A 121 5.18 -4.71 20.52
C LEU A 121 5.15 -4.45 19.00
N ALA A 122 4.01 -4.68 18.37
CA ALA A 122 3.84 -4.39 16.94
C ALA A 122 3.93 -2.88 16.68
N THR A 123 3.31 -2.07 17.53
CA THR A 123 3.36 -0.61 17.44
C THR A 123 4.79 -0.08 17.60
N GLU A 124 5.55 -0.60 18.55
CA GLU A 124 6.95 -0.23 18.74
C GLU A 124 7.84 -0.68 17.57
N ALA A 125 7.62 -1.88 17.03
CA ALA A 125 8.35 -2.37 15.87
C ALA A 125 8.12 -1.49 14.64
N ILE A 126 6.89 -1.04 14.42
CA ILE A 126 6.55 -0.10 13.32
C ILE A 126 7.24 1.25 13.55
N ALA A 127 7.27 1.76 14.78
CA ALA A 127 7.97 2.99 15.12
C ALA A 127 9.49 2.88 14.86
N ALA A 128 10.11 1.77 15.27
CA ALA A 128 11.51 1.50 15.00
C ALA A 128 11.81 1.39 13.49
N LEU A 129 10.92 0.74 12.72
CA LEU A 129 11.03 0.64 11.27
C LEU A 129 10.90 2.02 10.60
N ALA A 130 9.97 2.87 11.06
CA ALA A 130 9.82 4.23 10.56
C ALA A 130 11.08 5.08 10.82
N LEU A 131 11.68 4.97 12.00
CA LEU A 131 12.96 5.62 12.33
C LEU A 131 14.09 5.11 11.43
N ALA A 132 14.21 3.81 11.25
CA ALA A 132 15.22 3.21 10.38
C ALA A 132 15.06 3.67 8.92
N ALA A 133 13.83 3.73 8.42
CA ALA A 133 13.53 4.22 7.08
C ALA A 133 13.88 5.70 6.91
N ALA A 134 13.54 6.56 7.88
CA ALA A 134 13.88 7.98 7.86
C ALA A 134 15.40 8.21 7.92
N ALA A 135 16.10 7.46 8.78
CA ALA A 135 17.56 7.50 8.87
C ALA A 135 18.22 7.06 7.56
N GLY A 136 17.74 5.97 6.94
CA GLY A 136 18.20 5.50 5.64
C GLY A 136 17.97 6.52 4.52
N ALA A 137 16.79 7.15 4.49
CA ALA A 137 16.49 8.21 3.54
C ALA A 137 17.43 9.42 3.72
N ALA A 138 17.63 9.88 4.95
CA ALA A 138 18.55 10.99 5.26
C ALA A 138 20.00 10.66 4.89
N ALA A 139 20.45 9.44 5.14
CA ALA A 139 21.78 8.97 4.74
C ALA A 139 21.94 8.95 3.21
N ALA A 140 20.96 8.44 2.48
CA ALA A 140 20.96 8.41 1.02
C ALA A 140 20.99 9.82 0.40
N TRP A 141 20.26 10.77 1.00
CA TRP A 141 20.30 12.18 0.59
C TRP A 141 21.69 12.78 0.80
N ARG A 142 22.29 12.57 1.97
CA ARG A 142 23.66 13.04 2.26
C ARG A 142 24.71 12.46 1.31
N MET A 143 24.57 11.19 0.93
CA MET A 143 25.46 10.57 -0.06
C MET A 143 25.32 11.22 -1.45
N ARG A 144 24.10 11.56 -1.86
CA ARG A 144 23.84 12.26 -3.12
C ARG A 144 24.42 13.67 -3.14
N ASP A 145 24.28 14.43 -2.05
CA ASP A 145 24.83 15.78 -1.95
C ASP A 145 26.37 15.76 -2.01
N ARG A 146 27.01 14.72 -1.47
CA ARG A 146 28.47 14.55 -1.54
C ARG A 146 28.99 14.06 -2.89
N ALA A 147 28.13 13.49 -3.72
CA ALA A 147 28.50 12.95 -5.03
C ALA A 147 28.26 13.93 -6.20
N ARG A 148 27.71 15.11 -5.91
CA ARG A 148 27.57 16.25 -6.83
C ARG A 148 28.69 17.25 -6.60
#